data_AF-A0A0D7Q1B5-F1
#
_entry.id   AF-A0A0D7Q1B5-F1
#
_cell.length_a   1.000
_cell.length_b   1.000
_cell.length_c   1.000
_cell.angle_alpha   90.00
_cell.angle_beta   90.00
_cell.angle_gamma   90.00
#
_symmetry.space_group_name_H-M   'P 1'
#
loop_
_entity.id
_entity.type
_entity.pdbx_description
1 polymer ?
#
loop_
_entity_poly.entity_id
_entity_poly.type
_entity_poly.pdbx_seq_one_letter_code
_entity_poly.pdbx_strand_id
1 'polypeptide(L)'
;MPKLKIGLLADDKPVKLSLELPAAIHRDLLTYADILAHESGQVITDPTKLIAPMLARFMSTDRAFARSRRQRERATPHRREIA
;
A
#
# COMPACT_ATOMS: atom_id res chain seq x y z
N MET A 1 -5.66 18.06 -14.47
CA MET A 1 -6.42 16.86 -14.07
C MET A 1 -5.69 16.19 -12.91
N PRO A 2 -6.36 15.79 -11.82
CA PRO A 2 -5.72 15.16 -10.68
C PRO A 2 -5.19 13.77 -11.09
N LYS A 3 -3.87 13.61 -11.12
CA LYS A 3 -3.18 12.36 -11.46
C LYS A 3 -3.39 11.32 -10.34
N LEU A 4 -3.72 10.09 -10.70
CA LEU A 4 -3.83 8.99 -9.73
C LEU A 4 -2.49 8.80 -8.97
N LYS A 5 -2.60 8.51 -7.68
CA LYS A 5 -1.48 8.59 -6.72
C LYS A 5 -0.60 7.33 -6.65
N ILE A 6 -0.86 6.33 -7.50
CA ILE A 6 -0.20 5.02 -7.48
C ILE A 6 0.80 4.93 -8.64
N GLY A 7 2.04 4.58 -8.33
CA GLY A 7 3.10 4.29 -9.31
C GLY A 7 3.40 2.78 -9.38
N LEU A 8 4.37 2.41 -10.23
CA LEU A 8 4.78 1.02 -10.54
C LEU A 8 4.76 0.07 -9.33
N LEU A 9 4.22 -1.13 -9.53
CA LEU A 9 4.16 -2.21 -8.54
C LEU A 9 5.58 -2.62 -8.12
N ALA A 10 5.90 -2.50 -6.83
CA ALA A 10 7.20 -2.88 -6.29
C ALA A 10 7.32 -4.40 -6.12
N ASP A 11 8.52 -4.94 -6.37
CA ASP A 11 8.83 -6.38 -6.34
C ASP A 11 9.56 -6.76 -5.04
N ASP A 12 8.87 -6.63 -3.89
CA ASP A 12 9.39 -6.96 -2.56
C ASP A 12 9.01 -8.40 -2.14
N LYS A 13 9.78 -9.02 -1.22
CA LYS A 13 9.48 -10.37 -0.69
C LYS A 13 8.08 -10.39 -0.04
N PRO A 14 7.09 -11.09 -0.63
CA PRO A 14 5.71 -10.95 -0.22
C PRO A 14 5.40 -11.76 1.04
N VAL A 15 4.60 -11.18 1.93
CA VAL A 15 3.94 -11.92 3.02
C VAL A 15 2.49 -12.17 2.61
N LYS A 16 2.05 -13.43 2.63
CA LYS A 16 0.66 -13.77 2.29
C LYS A 16 -0.27 -13.31 3.41
N LEU A 17 -1.31 -12.57 3.02
CA LEU A 17 -2.39 -12.14 3.90
C LEU A 17 -3.71 -12.63 3.31
N SER A 18 -4.60 -13.17 4.16
CA SER A 18 -5.99 -13.40 3.81
C SER A 18 -6.79 -12.19 4.29
N LEU A 19 -7.51 -11.53 3.38
CA LEU A 19 -8.26 -10.30 3.64
C LEU A 19 -9.71 -10.47 3.20
N GLU A 20 -10.63 -10.01 4.04
CA GLU A 20 -12.04 -9.85 3.69
C GLU A 20 -12.33 -8.36 3.49
N LEU A 21 -13.00 -8.03 2.39
CA LEU A 21 -13.38 -6.65 2.06
C LEU A 21 -14.91 -6.54 1.99
N PRO A 22 -15.49 -5.44 2.48
CA PRO A 22 -16.89 -5.14 2.19
C PRO A 22 -17.14 -5.11 0.69
N ALA A 23 -18.29 -5.62 0.24
CA ALA A 23 -18.62 -5.71 -1.19
C ALA A 23 -18.62 -4.35 -1.90
N ALA A 24 -18.91 -3.24 -1.19
CA ALA A 24 -18.77 -1.89 -1.73
C ALA A 24 -17.31 -1.56 -2.09
N ILE A 25 -16.38 -1.85 -1.17
CA ILE A 25 -14.95 -1.57 -1.39
C ILE A 25 -14.37 -2.43 -2.51
N HIS A 26 -14.79 -3.70 -2.63
CA HIS A 26 -14.36 -4.54 -3.74
C HIS A 26 -14.82 -3.98 -5.10
N ARG A 27 -16.06 -3.49 -5.19
CA ARG A 27 -16.58 -2.84 -6.41
C ARG A 27 -15.80 -1.58 -6.75
N ASP A 28 -15.53 -0.73 -5.75
CA ASP A 28 -14.74 0.49 -5.95
C ASP A 28 -13.30 0.16 -6.39
N LEU A 29 -12.71 -0.92 -5.86
CA LEU A 29 -11.38 -1.39 -6.27
C LEU A 29 -11.34 -1.85 -7.73
N LEU A 30 -12.38 -2.53 -8.21
CA LEU A 30 -12.53 -2.90 -9.62
C LEU A 30 -12.59 -1.65 -10.50
N THR A 31 -13.48 -0.70 -10.17
CA THR A 31 -13.60 0.57 -10.91
C THR A 31 -12.30 1.36 -10.89
N TYR A 32 -11.59 1.38 -9.77
CA TYR A 32 -10.28 2.03 -9.67
C TYR A 32 -9.25 1.37 -10.60
N ALA A 33 -9.21 0.04 -10.65
CA ALA A 33 -8.31 -0.69 -11.54
C ALA A 33 -8.60 -0.39 -13.01
N ASP A 34 -9.87 -0.33 -13.40
CA ASP A 34 -10.26 0.02 -14.77
C ASP A 34 -9.79 1.43 -15.16
N ILE A 35 -10.05 2.42 -14.30
CA ILE A 35 -9.62 3.81 -14.54
C ILE A 35 -8.09 3.89 -14.63
N LEU A 36 -7.38 3.25 -13.70
CA LEU A 36 -5.92 3.26 -13.70
C LEU A 36 -5.34 2.58 -14.94
N ALA A 37 -5.94 1.48 -15.40
CA ALA A 37 -5.51 0.79 -16.61
C ALA A 37 -5.68 1.69 -17.85
N HIS A 38 -6.81 2.40 -17.94
CA HIS A 38 -7.06 3.37 -18.99
C HIS A 38 -6.08 4.55 -18.96
N GLU A 39 -5.76 5.10 -17.77
CA GLU A 39 -4.84 6.23 -17.65
C GLU A 39 -3.37 5.85 -17.89
N SER A 40 -2.96 4.66 -17.47
CA SER A 40 -1.56 4.20 -17.55
C SER A 40 -1.23 3.46 -18.85
N GLY A 41 -2.25 3.01 -19.59
CA GLY A 41 -2.09 2.10 -20.72
C GLY A 41 -1.62 0.69 -20.32
N GLN A 42 -1.59 0.39 -19.01
CA GLN A 42 -1.18 -0.91 -18.49
C GLN A 42 -2.39 -1.75 -18.11
N VAL A 43 -2.40 -3.01 -18.53
CA VAL A 43 -3.45 -3.95 -18.14
C VAL A 43 -3.27 -4.36 -16.67
N ILE A 44 -4.29 -4.11 -15.85
CA ILE A 44 -4.33 -4.57 -14.47
C ILE A 44 -5.17 -5.85 -14.43
N THR A 45 -4.51 -7.00 -14.47
CA THR A 45 -5.16 -8.32 -14.51
C THR A 45 -5.71 -8.77 -13.17
N ASP A 46 -5.19 -8.22 -12.08
CA ASP A 46 -5.60 -8.54 -10.72
C ASP A 46 -5.69 -7.25 -9.88
N PRO A 47 -6.90 -6.70 -9.67
CA PRO A 47 -7.14 -5.50 -8.87
C PRO A 47 -6.62 -5.62 -7.43
N THR A 48 -6.53 -6.84 -6.87
CA THR A 48 -6.06 -7.03 -5.49
C THR A 48 -4.59 -6.66 -5.33
N LYS A 49 -3.80 -6.71 -6.41
CA LYS A 49 -2.40 -6.24 -6.42
C LYS A 49 -2.27 -4.75 -6.16
N LEU A 50 -3.35 -3.97 -6.29
CA LEU A 50 -3.35 -2.54 -5.95
C LEU A 50 -3.42 -2.28 -4.44
N ILE A 51 -3.86 -3.25 -3.64
CA ILE A 51 -4.04 -3.08 -2.19
C ILE A 51 -2.71 -2.73 -1.52
N ALA A 52 -1.64 -3.48 -1.83
CA ALA A 52 -0.31 -3.25 -1.27
C ALA A 52 0.24 -1.83 -1.58
N PRO A 53 0.32 -1.38 -2.85
CA PRO A 53 0.80 -0.03 -3.15
C PRO A 53 -0.16 1.08 -2.66
N MET A 54 -1.48 0.83 -2.59
CA MET A 54 -2.43 1.77 -1.96
C MET A 54 -2.12 1.97 -0.48
N LEU A 55 -1.93 0.89 0.28
CA LEU A 55 -1.58 0.94 1.70
C LEU A 55 -0.22 1.60 1.91
N ALA A 56 0.78 1.25 1.10
CA ALA A 56 2.09 1.88 1.15
C ALA A 56 1.99 3.39 0.90
N ARG A 57 1.20 3.81 -0.10
CA ARG A 57 0.96 5.23 -0.40
C ARG A 57 0.27 5.93 0.76
N PHE A 58 -0.79 5.35 1.31
CA PHE A 58 -1.49 5.87 2.48
C PHE A 58 -0.53 6.10 3.66
N MET A 59 0.19 5.06 4.07
CA MET A 59 1.18 5.12 5.16
C MET A 59 2.28 6.15 4.90
N SER A 60 2.76 6.27 3.66
CA SER A 60 3.79 7.26 3.30
C SER A 60 3.32 8.71 3.45
N THR A 61 2.01 8.95 3.25
CA THR A 61 1.42 10.29 3.28
C THR A 61 0.90 10.69 4.65
N ASP A 62 0.64 9.73 5.54
CA ASP A 62 0.21 10.00 6.92
C ASP A 62 1.39 10.47 7.78
N ARG A 63 1.47 11.79 7.97
CA ARG A 63 2.51 12.43 8.79
C ARG A 63 2.40 12.06 10.28
N ALA A 64 1.19 11.79 10.78
CA ALA A 64 1.00 11.39 12.17
C ALA A 64 1.58 9.98 12.36
N PHE A 65 1.25 9.05 11.46
CA PHE A 65 1.84 7.72 11.42
C PHE A 65 3.37 7.79 11.34
N ALA A 66 3.93 8.58 10.41
CA ALA A 66 5.37 8.73 10.23
C ALA A 66 6.08 9.23 11.50
N ARG A 67 5.48 10.15 12.25
CA ARG A 67 6.03 10.64 13.53
C ARG A 67 5.99 9.56 14.61
N SER A 68 4.86 8.90 14.79
CA SER A 68 4.70 7.84 15.80
C SER A 68 5.62 6.64 15.53
N ARG A 69 5.80 6.27 14.26
CA ARG A 69 6.75 5.22 13.86
C ARG A 69 8.18 5.55 14.28
N ARG A 70 8.66 6.76 13.99
CA ARG A 70 10.02 7.21 14.39
C ARG A 70 10.20 7.22 15.91
N GLN A 71 9.17 7.57 16.67
CA GLN A 71 9.22 7.53 18.14
C GLN A 71 9.33 6.10 18.65
N ARG A 72 8.55 5.15 18.10
CA ARG A 72 8.64 3.72 18.44
C ARG A 72 9.99 3.10 18.09
N GLU A 73 10.54 3.44 16.93
CA GLU A 73 11.88 2.99 16.50
C GLU A 73 12.96 3.49 17.47
N ARG A 74 12.85 4.73 17.97
CA ARG A 74 13.77 5.27 18.99
C ARG A 74 13.58 4.66 20.38
N ALA A 75 12.35 4.32 20.74
CA ALA A 75 12.00 3.74 22.05
C ALA A 75 12.33 2.24 22.15
N THR A 76 12.66 1.59 21.03
CA THR A 76 13.13 0.20 21.01
C THR A 76 14.65 0.23 20.88
N PRO A 77 15.43 0.30 21.97
CA PRO A 77 16.86 0.17 21.86
C PRO A 77 17.13 -1.21 21.28
N HIS A 78 17.82 -1.23 20.14
CA HIS A 78 18.41 -2.41 19.57
C HIS A 78 19.10 -3.18 20.70
N ARG A 79 18.54 -4.34 21.07
CA ARG A 79 19.19 -5.35 21.91
C ARG A 79 20.42 -5.79 21.14
N ARG A 80 21.49 -4.99 21.22
CA ARG A 80 22.82 -5.44 20.85
C ARG A 80 23.09 -6.60 21.80
N GLU A 81 23.17 -7.78 21.18
CA GLU A 81 23.63 -9.00 21.82
C GLU A 81 24.87 -8.68 22.65
N ILE A 82 24.79 -9.02 23.93
CA ILE A 82 25.96 -9.18 24.78
C ILE A 82 26.08 -10.69 24.97
N ALA A 83 27.30 -11.17 24.73
CA ALA A 83 27.83 -12.53 24.88
C ALA A 83 27.61 -13.47 23.69
#